data_AF-M5BIF8-F1
#
_entry.id   AF-M5BIF8-F1
#
_cell.length_a   1.000
_cell.length_b   1.000
_cell.length_c   1.000
_cell.angle_alpha   90.00
_cell.angle_beta   90.00
_cell.angle_gamma   90.00
#
_symmetry.space_group_name_H-M   'P 1'
#
loop_
_entity.id
_entity.type
_entity.pdbx_description
1 polymer ?
#
loop_
_entity_poly.entity_id
_entity_poly.type
_entity_poly.pdbx_seq_one_letter_code
_entity_poly.pdbx_strand_id
1 'polypeptide(L)'
;MSTTLPLFWPLSSASTDERLDASVKLINGLQQFQDSKAAAPAESDASEDDSDEDEDKGDSTKKLNEDLNSEDVKYALRRLIRGLASPRESSRLGFSVALTELLARLNTVDAAGIVSSILEASVTSNAMKGQEIRDTLFARLFGLTAVIQSDLLFRTSRLTTSLSAPNESGPPASTLAAFQTAITELINLGEKKSDSNGRTKR
;
A
#
# COMPACT_ATOMS: atom_id res chain seq x y z
N MET A 1 -20.44 -8.26 13.16
CA MET A 1 -19.02 -8.10 12.79
C MET A 1 -18.95 -7.95 11.27
N SER A 2 -18.87 -6.73 10.74
CA SER A 2 -18.73 -6.52 9.29
C SER A 2 -17.26 -6.65 8.92
N THR A 3 -16.83 -7.80 8.41
CA THR A 3 -15.43 -8.01 8.00
C THR A 3 -15.17 -7.28 6.67
N THR A 4 -14.00 -6.67 6.51
CA THR A 4 -13.59 -6.01 5.25
C THR A 4 -13.05 -7.01 4.21
N LEU A 5 -12.74 -8.24 4.64
CA LEU A 5 -12.16 -9.29 3.80
C LEU A 5 -12.94 -9.59 2.50
N PRO A 6 -14.29 -9.67 2.50
CA PRO A 6 -15.05 -9.93 1.27
C PRO A 6 -14.92 -8.82 0.22
N LEU A 7 -14.54 -7.60 0.63
CA LEU A 7 -14.48 -6.43 -0.23
C LEU A 7 -13.22 -6.40 -1.11
N PHE A 8 -12.22 -7.24 -0.85
CA PHE A 8 -11.03 -7.34 -1.69
C PHE A 8 -11.29 -8.08 -3.01
N TRP A 9 -12.25 -9.01 -3.04
CA TRP A 9 -12.56 -9.78 -4.25
C TRP A 9 -13.11 -8.90 -5.38
N PRO A 10 -14.13 -8.04 -5.15
CA PRO A 10 -14.70 -7.23 -6.21
C PRO A 10 -13.76 -6.11 -6.71
N LEU A 11 -12.66 -5.79 -6.01
CA LEU A 11 -11.61 -4.91 -6.55
C LEU A 11 -11.00 -5.47 -7.85
N SER A 12 -11.10 -6.78 -8.07
CA SER A 12 -10.64 -7.43 -9.30
C SER A 12 -11.71 -7.55 -10.39
N SER A 13 -12.94 -7.07 -10.13
CA SER A 13 -14.04 -7.16 -11.08
C SER A 13 -13.71 -6.45 -12.40
N ALA A 14 -14.24 -6.96 -13.50
CA ALA A 14 -14.19 -6.28 -14.79
C ALA A 14 -15.07 -5.01 -14.80
N SER A 15 -16.14 -4.98 -14.00
CA SER A 15 -17.04 -3.84 -13.88
C SER A 15 -16.39 -2.71 -13.07
N THR A 16 -16.33 -1.51 -13.65
CA THR A 16 -15.82 -0.32 -12.98
C THR A 16 -16.67 0.05 -11.76
N ASP A 17 -17.99 -0.06 -11.88
CA ASP A 17 -18.91 0.30 -10.80
C ASP A 17 -18.75 -0.63 -9.59
N GLU A 18 -18.56 -1.94 -9.84
CA GLU A 18 -18.30 -2.90 -8.76
C GLU A 18 -16.96 -2.63 -8.06
N ARG A 19 -15.92 -2.26 -8.83
CA ARG A 19 -14.62 -1.89 -8.24
C ARG A 19 -14.74 -0.64 -7.36
N LEU A 20 -15.48 0.37 -7.81
CA LEU A 20 -15.67 1.62 -7.06
C LEU A 20 -16.50 1.41 -5.80
N ASP A 21 -17.63 0.71 -5.90
CA ASP A 21 -18.49 0.39 -4.75
C ASP A 21 -17.72 -0.41 -3.69
N ALA A 22 -16.95 -1.42 -4.11
CA ALA A 22 -16.12 -2.19 -3.19
C ALA A 22 -14.99 -1.37 -2.58
N SER A 23 -14.35 -0.47 -3.34
CA SER A 23 -13.34 0.44 -2.82
C SER A 23 -13.93 1.35 -1.74
N VAL A 24 -15.07 1.99 -2.01
CA VAL A 24 -15.73 2.88 -1.04
C VAL A 24 -16.11 2.13 0.24
N LYS A 25 -16.71 0.94 0.12
CA LYS A 25 -17.06 0.10 1.27
C LYS A 25 -15.83 -0.31 2.07
N LEU A 26 -14.74 -0.68 1.39
CA LEU A 26 -13.50 -1.11 2.03
C LEU A 26 -12.89 0.03 2.84
N ILE A 27 -12.75 1.21 2.22
CA ILE A 27 -12.14 2.37 2.90
C ILE A 27 -12.99 2.82 4.09
N ASN A 28 -14.32 2.87 3.95
CA ASN A 28 -15.20 3.24 5.05
C ASN A 28 -15.12 2.23 6.21
N GLY A 29 -15.06 0.93 5.92
CA GLY A 29 -14.89 -0.10 6.96
C GLY A 29 -13.55 0.01 7.68
N LEU A 30 -12.46 0.20 6.93
CA LEU A 30 -11.11 0.37 7.50
C LEU A 30 -11.01 1.62 8.37
N GLN A 31 -11.65 2.72 7.97
CA GLN A 31 -11.69 3.94 8.76
C GLN A 31 -12.43 3.72 10.10
N GLN A 32 -13.57 3.01 10.09
CA GLN A 32 -14.28 2.65 11.33
C GLN A 32 -13.42 1.80 12.26
N PHE A 33 -12.66 0.84 11.73
CA PHE A 33 -11.75 0.04 12.54
C PHE A 33 -10.60 0.88 13.11
N GLN A 34 -10.05 1.79 12.32
CA GLN A 34 -9.01 2.70 12.78
C GLN A 34 -9.52 3.63 13.91
N ASP A 35 -10.74 4.16 13.76
CA ASP A 35 -11.37 5.01 14.76
C ASP A 35 -11.71 4.22 16.04
N SER A 36 -12.15 2.97 15.90
CA SER A 36 -12.44 2.09 17.04
C SER A 36 -11.18 1.77 17.87
N LYS A 37 -10.02 1.60 17.22
CA LYS A 37 -8.72 1.44 17.90
C LYS A 37 -8.32 2.73 18.63
N ALA A 38 -8.71 3.90 18.14
CA ALA A 38 -8.45 5.18 18.81
C ALA A 38 -9.30 5.38 20.07
N ALA A 39 -10.50 4.79 20.12
CA ALA A 39 -11.44 4.95 21.22
C ALA A 39 -11.27 3.92 22.36
N ALA A 40 -10.53 2.83 22.12
CA ALA A 40 -10.27 1.83 23.16
C ALA A 40 -9.18 2.33 24.14
N PRO A 41 -9.41 2.29 25.47
CA PRO A 41 -8.34 2.52 26.44
C PRO A 41 -7.26 1.44 26.28
N ALA A 42 -5.99 1.84 26.43
CA ALA A 42 -4.83 0.98 26.28
C ALA A 42 -4.75 -0.09 27.39
N GLU A 43 -5.60 -1.10 27.33
CA GLU A 43 -5.59 -2.28 28.21
C GLU A 43 -6.08 -3.49 27.40
N SER A 44 -5.14 -4.22 26.80
CA SER A 44 -5.06 -5.70 26.78
C SER A 44 -4.22 -6.14 25.58
N ASP A 45 -2.93 -6.35 25.85
CA ASP A 45 -2.12 -7.33 25.13
C ASP A 45 -2.71 -8.74 25.37
N ALA A 46 -2.49 -9.63 24.40
CA ALA A 46 -2.92 -11.03 24.30
C ALA A 46 -4.37 -11.33 23.84
N SER A 47 -4.49 -11.69 22.55
CA SER A 47 -5.19 -12.93 22.18
C SER A 47 -4.72 -13.48 20.82
N GLU A 48 -4.00 -14.60 20.92
CA GLU A 48 -4.06 -15.80 20.08
C GLU A 48 -3.65 -15.69 18.59
N ASP A 49 -2.36 -16.00 18.41
CA ASP A 49 -1.82 -16.86 17.35
C ASP A 49 -2.82 -17.93 16.90
N ASP A 50 -3.46 -17.69 15.75
CA ASP A 50 -4.07 -18.73 14.92
C ASP A 50 -3.23 -18.81 13.64
N SER A 51 -2.28 -19.72 13.71
CA SER A 51 -1.39 -20.13 12.62
C SER A 51 -2.19 -20.93 11.60
N ASP A 52 -2.66 -20.30 10.52
CA ASP A 52 -2.91 -21.00 9.26
C ASP A 52 -1.64 -20.89 8.38
N GLU A 53 -1.04 -22.06 8.16
CA GLU A 53 0.20 -22.29 7.45
C GLU A 53 0.13 -21.85 5.98
N ASP A 54 0.80 -20.74 5.67
CA ASP A 54 1.41 -20.51 4.36
C ASP A 54 2.87 -20.09 4.59
N GLU A 55 3.79 -21.04 4.49
CA GLU A 55 5.23 -20.81 4.55
C GLU A 55 5.68 -19.87 3.40
N ASP A 56 5.84 -18.58 3.69
CA ASP A 56 6.67 -17.69 2.86
C ASP A 56 7.62 -16.87 3.76
N LYS A 57 8.88 -17.29 3.76
CA LYS A 57 9.99 -16.65 4.46
C LYS A 57 10.21 -15.23 3.90
N GLY A 58 9.78 -14.23 4.66
CA GLY A 58 10.04 -12.83 4.36
C GLY A 58 9.69 -11.91 5.51
N ASP A 59 10.33 -12.10 6.67
CA ASP A 59 10.36 -11.12 7.76
C ASP A 59 11.02 -9.82 7.27
N SER A 60 10.23 -8.83 6.82
CA SER A 60 10.74 -7.51 6.40
C SER A 60 9.73 -6.34 6.47
N THR A 61 8.65 -6.44 7.26
CA THR A 61 7.63 -5.36 7.37
C THR A 61 7.94 -4.27 8.40
N LYS A 62 9.15 -4.24 8.98
CA LYS A 62 9.50 -3.55 10.23
C LYS A 62 9.57 -2.01 10.20
N LYS A 63 8.93 -1.33 9.24
CA LYS A 63 9.00 0.14 9.06
C LYS A 63 7.69 0.82 8.66
N LEU A 64 6.56 0.18 8.91
CA LEU A 64 5.32 0.95 9.07
C LEU A 64 5.29 1.43 10.52
N ASN A 65 4.67 2.56 10.85
CA ASN A 65 4.40 2.91 12.25
C ASN A 65 3.38 1.90 12.81
N GLU A 66 3.85 0.69 13.11
CA GLU A 66 3.05 -0.52 13.35
C GLU A 66 2.15 -0.37 14.57
N ASP A 67 2.52 0.47 15.52
CA ASP A 67 1.75 0.59 16.76
C ASP A 67 0.42 1.35 16.58
N LEU A 68 0.33 2.22 15.56
CA LEU A 68 -0.79 3.16 15.42
C LEU A 68 -1.92 2.69 14.50
N ASN A 69 -1.65 1.75 13.61
CA ASN A 69 -2.66 1.22 12.68
C ASN A 69 -3.37 0.00 13.27
N SER A 70 -4.67 -0.17 13.03
CA SER A 70 -5.36 -1.43 13.35
C SER A 70 -4.81 -2.59 12.51
N GLU A 71 -4.98 -3.82 12.99
CA GLU A 71 -4.55 -5.01 12.24
C GLU A 71 -5.24 -5.10 10.88
N ASP A 72 -6.50 -4.68 10.78
CA ASP A 72 -7.22 -4.57 9.50
C ASP A 72 -6.57 -3.60 8.52
N VAL A 73 -6.13 -2.42 9.00
CA VAL A 73 -5.46 -1.42 8.15
C VAL A 73 -4.09 -1.93 7.69
N LYS A 74 -3.33 -2.60 8.58
CA LYS A 74 -2.05 -3.22 8.23
C LYS A 74 -2.24 -4.33 7.18
N TYR A 75 -3.22 -5.19 7.39
CA TYR A 75 -3.57 -6.24 6.44
C TYR A 75 -3.98 -5.63 5.09
N ALA A 76 -4.82 -4.61 5.10
CA ALA A 76 -5.26 -3.92 3.89
C ALA A 76 -4.09 -3.31 3.12
N LEU A 77 -3.19 -2.58 3.76
CA LEU A 77 -2.00 -2.01 3.10
C LEU A 77 -1.17 -3.11 2.43
N ARG A 78 -0.84 -4.18 3.15
CA ARG A 78 -0.09 -5.32 2.59
C ARG A 78 -0.81 -5.95 1.41
N ARG A 79 -2.12 -6.20 1.55
CA ARG A 79 -2.95 -6.85 0.53
C ARG A 79 -3.10 -6.00 -0.73
N LEU A 80 -3.28 -4.69 -0.56
CA LEU A 80 -3.40 -3.72 -1.64
C LEU A 80 -2.08 -3.59 -2.41
N ILE A 81 -0.95 -3.45 -1.70
CA ILE A 81 0.39 -3.38 -2.31
C ILE A 81 0.70 -4.66 -3.10
N ARG A 82 0.47 -5.84 -2.52
CA ARG A 82 0.65 -7.13 -3.22
C ARG A 82 -0.25 -7.23 -4.46
N GLY A 83 -1.48 -6.72 -4.37
CA GLY A 83 -2.45 -6.72 -5.48
C GLY A 83 -2.02 -5.92 -6.71
N LEU A 84 -1.08 -4.98 -6.58
CA LEU A 84 -0.54 -4.19 -7.69
C LEU A 84 0.26 -5.03 -8.69
N ALA A 85 0.83 -6.16 -8.26
CA ALA A 85 1.55 -7.12 -9.11
C ALA A 85 0.61 -8.15 -9.75
N SER A 86 -0.71 -7.95 -9.72
CA SER A 86 -1.64 -8.88 -10.37
C SER A 86 -1.42 -8.93 -11.88
N PRO A 87 -1.46 -10.11 -12.51
CA PRO A 87 -1.38 -10.22 -13.98
C PRO A 87 -2.62 -9.63 -14.67
N ARG A 88 -3.74 -9.48 -13.95
CA ARG A 88 -5.00 -8.95 -14.48
C ARG A 88 -5.03 -7.43 -14.40
N GLU A 89 -5.27 -6.78 -15.52
CA GLU A 89 -5.33 -5.30 -15.60
C GLU A 89 -6.43 -4.71 -14.71
N SER A 90 -7.63 -5.29 -14.73
CA SER A 90 -8.74 -4.84 -13.88
C SER A 90 -8.40 -4.87 -12.39
N SER A 91 -7.69 -5.92 -11.95
CA SER A 91 -7.18 -6.03 -10.57
C SER A 91 -6.19 -4.92 -10.27
N ARG A 92 -5.17 -4.69 -11.12
CA ARG A 92 -4.18 -3.64 -10.88
C ARG A 92 -4.83 -2.27 -10.68
N LEU A 93 -5.82 -1.95 -11.51
CA LEU A 93 -6.57 -0.70 -11.40
C LEU A 93 -7.37 -0.62 -10.09
N GLY A 94 -8.14 -1.65 -9.73
CA GLY A 94 -8.93 -1.65 -8.50
C GLY A 94 -8.07 -1.57 -7.23
N PHE A 95 -6.98 -2.34 -7.17
CA PHE A 95 -6.03 -2.28 -6.06
C PHE A 95 -5.30 -0.93 -5.96
N SER A 96 -4.92 -0.33 -7.10
CA SER A 96 -4.27 0.98 -7.14
C SER A 96 -5.20 2.11 -6.67
N VAL A 97 -6.47 2.11 -7.11
CA VAL A 97 -7.46 3.10 -6.68
C VAL A 97 -7.74 2.97 -5.17
N ALA A 98 -7.98 1.75 -4.69
CA ALA A 98 -8.21 1.53 -3.26
C ALA A 98 -6.99 1.92 -2.41
N LEU A 99 -5.76 1.63 -2.86
CA LEU A 99 -4.55 2.09 -2.17
C LEU A 99 -4.44 3.61 -2.14
N THR A 100 -4.71 4.28 -3.26
CA THR A 100 -4.66 5.74 -3.36
C THR A 100 -5.63 6.40 -2.38
N GLU A 101 -6.89 5.93 -2.36
CA GLU A 101 -7.92 6.44 -1.45
C GLU A 101 -7.59 6.16 0.02
N LEU A 102 -7.04 4.99 0.34
CA LEU A 102 -6.63 4.67 1.70
C LEU A 102 -5.52 5.62 2.18
N LEU A 103 -4.48 5.82 1.37
CA LEU A 103 -3.38 6.72 1.69
C LEU A 103 -3.82 8.18 1.80
N ALA A 104 -4.81 8.61 1.01
CA ALA A 104 -5.35 9.96 1.07
C ALA A 104 -6.01 10.26 2.42
N ARG A 105 -6.58 9.25 3.09
CA ARG A 105 -7.33 9.40 4.35
C ARG A 105 -6.53 9.05 5.60
N LEU A 106 -5.54 8.16 5.48
CA LEU A 106 -4.71 7.77 6.62
C LEU A 106 -3.68 8.84 6.97
N ASN A 107 -3.63 9.26 8.23
CA ASN A 107 -2.62 10.18 8.78
C ASN A 107 -1.61 9.48 9.71
N THR A 108 -1.58 8.15 9.67
CA THR A 108 -0.76 7.28 10.54
C THR A 108 0.46 6.70 9.82
N VAL A 109 0.53 6.85 8.50
CA VAL A 109 1.60 6.31 7.64
C VAL A 109 2.36 7.45 6.97
N ASP A 110 3.67 7.33 6.91
CA ASP A 110 4.55 8.27 6.24
C ASP A 110 4.82 7.84 4.79
N ALA A 111 5.19 8.81 3.95
CA ALA A 111 5.52 8.57 2.56
C ALA A 111 6.74 7.64 2.41
N ALA A 112 7.75 7.76 3.28
CA ALA A 112 8.97 6.97 3.17
C ALA A 112 8.71 5.49 3.47
N GLY A 113 7.91 5.18 4.48
CA GLY A 113 7.46 3.82 4.79
C GLY A 113 6.72 3.18 3.63
N ILE A 114 5.70 3.86 3.07
CA ILE A 114 4.91 3.32 1.95
C ILE A 114 5.75 3.13 0.69
N VAL A 115 6.60 4.11 0.34
CA VAL A 115 7.53 3.97 -0.80
C VAL A 115 8.44 2.76 -0.60
N SER A 116 9.01 2.58 0.59
CA SER A 116 9.87 1.44 0.90
C SER A 116 9.12 0.11 0.73
N SER A 117 7.90 -0.01 1.28
CA SER A 117 7.09 -1.22 1.13
C SER A 117 6.74 -1.53 -0.33
N ILE A 118 6.49 -0.52 -1.16
CA ILE A 118 6.28 -0.71 -2.60
C ILE A 118 7.55 -1.22 -3.29
N LEU A 119 8.72 -0.67 -2.95
CA LEU A 119 9.99 -1.08 -3.55
C LEU A 119 10.36 -2.52 -3.17
N GLU A 120 10.15 -2.89 -1.90
CA GLU A 120 10.35 -4.25 -1.38
C GLU A 120 9.40 -5.24 -2.06
N ALA A 121 8.11 -4.90 -2.18
CA ALA A 121 7.12 -5.74 -2.86
C ALA A 121 7.32 -5.81 -4.39
N SER A 122 8.21 -4.97 -4.96
CA SER A 122 8.46 -4.89 -6.40
C SER A 122 9.91 -5.16 -6.80
N VAL A 123 10.62 -6.01 -6.04
CA VAL A 123 11.97 -6.45 -6.41
C VAL A 123 11.90 -7.42 -7.59
N THR A 124 12.67 -7.13 -8.65
CA THR A 124 12.84 -8.04 -9.80
C THR A 124 14.10 -8.88 -9.63
N SER A 125 14.03 -10.17 -9.96
CA SER A 125 15.18 -11.10 -9.97
C SER A 125 15.40 -11.70 -11.36
N ASN A 126 16.64 -12.07 -11.68
CA ASN A 126 17.00 -12.73 -12.95
C ASN A 126 16.35 -14.10 -13.13
N ALA A 127 15.84 -14.71 -12.05
CA ALA A 127 15.10 -15.97 -12.11
C ALA A 127 13.63 -15.81 -12.56
N MET A 128 13.12 -14.57 -12.58
CA MET A 128 11.71 -14.30 -12.90
C MET A 128 11.44 -14.38 -14.39
N LYS A 129 10.24 -14.84 -14.76
CA LYS A 129 9.80 -14.87 -16.16
C LYS A 129 9.48 -13.46 -16.65
N GLY A 130 9.51 -13.26 -17.98
CA GLY A 130 9.21 -11.96 -18.58
C GLY A 130 7.85 -11.37 -18.18
N GLN A 131 6.81 -12.21 -18.02
CA GLN A 131 5.50 -11.76 -17.54
C GLN A 131 5.56 -11.30 -16.08
N GLU A 132 6.20 -12.08 -15.20
CA GLU A 132 6.36 -11.74 -13.79
C GLU A 132 7.16 -10.44 -13.63
N ILE A 133 8.25 -10.26 -14.39
CA ILE A 133 9.01 -9.00 -14.41
C ILE A 133 8.10 -7.84 -14.79
N ARG A 134 7.27 -7.98 -15.83
CA ARG A 134 6.32 -6.94 -16.24
C ARG A 134 5.33 -6.61 -15.13
N ASP A 135 4.75 -7.62 -14.51
CA ASP A 135 3.76 -7.44 -13.45
C ASP A 135 4.39 -6.75 -12.21
N THR A 136 5.63 -7.09 -11.86
CA THR A 136 6.42 -6.42 -10.81
C THR A 136 6.72 -4.95 -11.17
N LEU A 137 7.08 -4.66 -12.43
CA LEU A 137 7.31 -3.28 -12.86
C LEU A 137 6.02 -2.46 -12.86
N PHE A 138 4.88 -3.05 -13.23
CA PHE A 138 3.58 -2.42 -13.08
C PHE A 138 3.27 -2.16 -11.61
N ALA A 139 3.56 -3.11 -10.72
CA ALA A 139 3.36 -2.92 -9.29
C ALA A 139 4.10 -1.69 -8.76
N ARG A 140 5.38 -1.53 -9.14
CA ARG A 140 6.17 -0.36 -8.77
C ARG A 140 5.58 0.92 -9.34
N LEU A 141 5.21 0.93 -10.62
CA LEU A 141 4.63 2.11 -11.29
C LEU A 141 3.31 2.54 -10.65
N PHE A 142 2.35 1.62 -10.49
CA PHE A 142 1.04 1.91 -9.90
C PHE A 142 1.17 2.29 -8.42
N GLY A 143 2.09 1.66 -7.68
CA GLY A 143 2.33 1.99 -6.27
C GLY A 143 2.88 3.40 -6.10
N LEU A 144 3.94 3.76 -6.83
CA LEU A 144 4.50 5.12 -6.77
C LEU A 144 3.49 6.17 -7.26
N THR A 145 2.69 5.83 -8.27
CA THR A 145 1.60 6.70 -8.74
C THR A 145 0.54 6.91 -7.66
N ALA A 146 0.15 5.87 -6.93
CA ALA A 146 -0.82 5.97 -5.82
C ALA A 146 -0.30 6.86 -4.69
N VAL A 147 1.00 6.79 -4.38
CA VAL A 147 1.65 7.66 -3.38
C VAL A 147 1.63 9.14 -3.81
N ILE A 148 1.83 9.41 -5.10
CA ILE A 148 1.75 10.78 -5.65
C ILE A 148 0.30 11.28 -5.64
N GLN A 149 -0.63 10.48 -6.16
CA GLN A 149 -2.04 10.88 -6.34
C GLN A 149 -2.83 11.00 -5.03
N SER A 150 -2.37 10.35 -3.96
CA SER A 150 -2.93 10.49 -2.61
C SER A 150 -2.45 11.74 -1.86
N ASP A 151 -1.66 12.59 -2.53
CA ASP A 151 -0.96 13.75 -1.98
C ASP A 151 -0.04 13.43 -0.79
N LEU A 152 0.24 12.16 -0.52
CA LEU A 152 1.04 11.75 0.64
C LEU A 152 2.45 12.36 0.59
N LEU A 153 3.04 12.48 -0.60
CA LEU A 153 4.35 13.11 -0.79
C LEU A 153 4.36 14.62 -0.59
N PHE A 154 3.22 15.29 -0.74
CA PHE A 154 3.09 16.74 -0.63
C PHE A 154 2.43 17.16 0.67
N ARG A 155 2.05 16.19 1.51
CA ARG A 155 1.32 16.41 2.75
C ARG A 155 2.16 17.20 3.73
N THR A 156 1.70 18.40 4.04
CA THR A 156 2.30 19.28 5.07
C THR A 156 1.82 18.92 6.48
N SER A 157 0.76 18.12 6.59
CA SER A 157 0.28 17.59 7.86
C SER A 157 1.32 16.70 8.51
N ARG A 158 1.30 16.70 9.83
CA ARG A 158 2.12 15.83 10.67
C ARG A 158 1.37 14.52 10.89
N LEU A 159 2.11 13.43 11.08
CA LEU A 159 1.49 12.16 11.41
C LEU A 159 0.87 12.22 12.80
N THR A 160 -0.20 11.48 12.99
CA THR A 160 -0.73 11.19 14.33
C THR A 160 0.34 10.36 15.06
N THR A 161 0.77 10.80 16.24
CA THR A 161 1.73 10.05 17.09
C THR A 161 1.05 9.39 18.29
N SER A 162 -0.13 9.87 18.67
CA SER A 162 -0.97 9.24 19.68
C SER A 162 -2.43 9.38 19.27
N LEU A 163 -3.16 8.27 19.31
CA LEU A 163 -4.60 8.27 19.07
C LEU A 163 -5.37 8.99 20.20
N SER A 164 -4.78 9.08 21.39
CA SER A 164 -5.36 9.75 22.57
C SER A 164 -4.95 11.23 22.69
N ALA A 165 -3.92 11.68 21.96
CA ALA A 165 -3.42 13.07 21.99
C ALA A 165 -3.17 13.60 20.56
N PRO A 166 -4.23 13.94 19.81
CA PRO A 166 -4.13 14.33 18.39
C PRO A 166 -3.39 15.66 18.13
N ASN A 167 -3.07 16.43 19.18
CA ASN A 167 -2.38 17.72 19.07
C ASN A 167 -0.86 17.64 19.27
N GLU A 168 -0.30 16.46 19.55
CA GLU A 168 1.15 16.30 19.59
C GLU A 168 1.72 16.27 18.16
N SER A 169 2.73 17.11 17.94
CA SER A 169 3.34 17.30 16.61
C SER A 169 4.21 16.10 16.26
N GLY A 170 3.63 15.12 15.56
CA GLY A 170 4.36 13.95 15.08
C GLY A 170 5.43 14.24 14.03
N PRO A 171 6.12 13.21 13.52
CA PRO A 171 7.02 13.38 12.38
C PRO A 171 6.25 13.92 11.16
N PRO A 172 6.93 14.61 10.22
CA PRO A 172 6.27 15.06 9.00
C PRO A 172 5.83 13.86 8.18
N ALA A 173 4.64 13.91 7.57
CA ALA A 173 4.13 12.81 6.75
C ALA A 173 4.98 12.54 5.50
N SER A 174 5.73 13.55 5.04
CA SER A 174 6.65 13.46 3.91
C SER A 174 7.95 14.19 4.19
N THR A 175 9.01 13.77 3.49
CA THR A 175 10.33 14.39 3.53
C THR A 175 10.86 14.59 2.13
N LEU A 176 11.81 15.52 1.96
CA LEU A 176 12.49 15.74 0.68
C LEU A 176 13.15 14.45 0.17
N ALA A 177 13.71 13.64 1.07
CA ALA A 177 14.32 12.36 0.72
C ALA A 177 13.28 11.38 0.15
N ALA A 178 12.10 11.27 0.77
CA ALA A 178 11.02 10.40 0.26
C ALA A 178 10.57 10.83 -1.14
N PHE A 179 10.43 12.13 -1.37
CA PHE A 179 10.13 12.69 -2.68
C PHE A 179 11.21 12.37 -3.72
N GLN A 180 12.48 12.62 -3.39
CA GLN A 180 13.60 12.32 -4.29
C GLN A 180 13.67 10.83 -4.64
N THR A 181 13.47 9.94 -3.66
CA THR A 181 13.44 8.49 -3.89
C THR A 181 12.30 8.11 -4.84
N ALA A 182 11.08 8.59 -4.61
CA ALA A 182 9.94 8.27 -5.46
C ALA A 182 10.15 8.73 -6.92
N ILE A 183 10.67 9.94 -7.13
CA ILE A 183 10.97 10.46 -8.47
C ILE A 183 12.12 9.70 -9.14
N THR A 184 13.20 9.41 -8.40
CA THR A 184 14.34 8.66 -8.91
C THR A 184 13.92 7.26 -9.37
N GLU A 185 13.09 6.58 -8.58
CA GLU A 185 12.57 5.26 -8.94
C GLU A 185 11.65 5.29 -10.16
N LEU A 186 10.84 6.35 -10.34
CA LEU A 186 10.05 6.54 -11.56
C LEU A 186 10.93 6.78 -12.80
N ILE A 187 12.01 7.55 -12.67
CA ILE A 187 12.98 7.76 -13.76
C ILE A 187 13.65 6.44 -14.12
N ASN A 188 14.15 5.70 -13.12
CA ASN A 188 14.78 4.38 -13.29
C ASN A 188 13.83 3.37 -13.99
N LEU A 189 12.54 3.41 -13.67
CA LEU A 189 11.52 2.60 -14.36
C LEU A 189 11.39 2.98 -15.84
N GLY A 190 11.40 4.27 -16.16
CA GLY A 190 11.35 4.78 -17.53
C GLY A 190 12.57 4.36 -18.36
N GLU A 191 13.77 4.47 -17.79
CA GLU A 191 15.02 4.10 -18.44
C GLU A 191 15.10 2.59 -18.72
N LYS A 192 14.75 1.73 -17.75
CA LYS A 192 14.70 0.27 -17.95
C LYS A 192 13.76 -0.15 -19.10
N LYS A 193 12.63 0.55 -19.26
CA LYS A 193 11.71 0.29 -20.38
C LYS A 193 12.37 0.61 -21.72
N SER A 194 13.13 1.71 -21.82
CA SER A 194 13.81 2.11 -23.05
C SER A 194 14.88 1.09 -23.49
N ASP A 195 15.64 0.52 -22.56
CA ASP A 195 16.66 -0.50 -22.86
C ASP A 195 16.05 -1.84 -23.32
N SER A 196 14.92 -2.25 -22.75
CA SER A 196 14.24 -3.48 -23.14
C SER A 196 13.63 -3.43 -24.55
N ASN A 197 13.26 -2.24 -25.02
CA ASN A 197 12.65 -2.03 -26.33
C ASN A 197 13.69 -1.87 -27.47
N GLY A 198 14.98 -1.74 -27.12
CA GLY A 198 16.09 -1.59 -28.07
C GLY A 198 16.71 -2.90 -28.58
N ARG A 199 16.29 -4.07 -28.09
CA ARG A 199 16.92 -5.36 -28.40
C ARG A 199 16.20 -6.22 -29.44
N THR A 200 15.14 -5.73 -30.08
CA THR A 200 14.45 -6.39 -31.20
C THR A 200 14.76 -5.71 -32.52
N LYS A 201 15.97 -5.95 -33.05
CA LYS A 201 16.34 -5.98 -34.48
C LYS A 201 17.86 -5.98 -34.60
N ARG A 202 18.49 -7.15 -34.58
CA ARG A 202 19.64 -7.49 -35.43
C ARG A 202 19.61 -8.99 -35.69
#